data_AF-A0A967X7H9-F1
#
_entry.id   AF-A0A967X7H9-F1
#
_cell.length_a   1.000
_cell.length_b   1.000
_cell.length_c   1.000
_cell.angle_alpha   90.00
_cell.angle_beta   90.00
_cell.angle_gamma   90.00
#
_symmetry.space_group_name_H-M   'P 1'
#
loop_
_entity.id
_entity.type
_entity.pdbx_description
1 polymer ?
#
loop_
_entity_poly.entity_id
_entity_poly.type
_entity_poly.pdbx_seq_one_letter_code
_entity_poly.pdbx_strand_id
1 'polypeptide(L)' 'HTCPVGIATQDPVLRERFAGTPESVVRYLLFVAEEARELMAQLGFRTVNEMIGQVDRLDAE' A
#
# COMPACT_ATOMS: atom_id res chain seq x y z
N HIS A 1 -11.94 -21.39 -1.43
CA HIS A 1 -12.99 -20.98 -2.40
C HIS A 1 -14.21 -20.31 -1.75
N THR A 2 -14.24 -19.98 -0.45
CA THR A 2 -15.45 -19.47 0.23
C THR A 2 -15.35 -17.99 0.62
N CYS A 3 -14.49 -17.21 -0.04
CA CYS A 3 -14.34 -15.79 0.25
C CYS A 3 -15.70 -15.07 0.09
N PRO A 4 -16.28 -14.50 1.16
CA PRO A 4 -17.67 -14.00 1.15
C PRO A 4 -17.84 -12.72 0.33
N VAL A 5 -16.73 -12.04 0.02
CA VAL A 5 -16.67 -10.75 -0.69
C VAL A 5 -16.13 -10.89 -2.12
N GLY A 6 -16.00 -12.11 -2.64
CA GLY A 6 -15.68 -12.33 -4.06
C GLY A 6 -14.21 -12.16 -4.46
N ILE A 7 -13.28 -11.97 -3.52
CA ILE A 7 -11.85 -11.78 -3.83
C ILE A 7 -11.16 -13.11 -4.15
N ALA A 8 -11.12 -14.03 -3.19
CA ALA A 8 -10.38 -15.30 -3.29
C ALA A 8 -11.32 -16.49 -3.48
N THR A 9 -12.17 -16.43 -4.51
CA THR A 9 -13.16 -17.47 -4.84
C THR A 9 -13.31 -17.66 -6.34
N GLN A 10 -13.71 -18.87 -6.74
CA GLN A 10 -14.07 -19.23 -8.12
C GLN A 10 -15.57 -19.48 -8.28
N ASP A 11 -16.34 -19.51 -7.18
CA ASP A 11 -17.80 -19.65 -7.22
C ASP A 11 -18.42 -18.40 -7.88
N PRO A 12 -19.24 -18.56 -8.93
CA PRO A 12 -19.81 -17.43 -9.67
C PRO A 12 -20.69 -16.52 -8.80
N VAL A 13 -21.49 -17.10 -7.89
CA VAL A 13 -22.38 -16.34 -6.99
C VAL A 13 -21.57 -15.51 -6.00
N LEU A 14 -20.45 -16.04 -5.52
CA LEU A 14 -19.56 -15.30 -4.61
C LEU A 14 -18.73 -14.25 -5.37
N ARG A 15 -18.33 -14.50 -6.61
CA ARG A 15 -17.57 -13.54 -7.44
C ARG A 15 -18.38 -12.28 -7.78
N GLU A 16 -19.69 -12.40 -7.97
CA GLU A 16 -20.59 -11.25 -8.18
C GLU A 16 -20.56 -10.24 -7.03
N ARG A 17 -20.10 -10.64 -5.84
CA ARG A 17 -20.00 -9.78 -4.66
C ARG A 17 -18.75 -8.89 -4.64
N PHE A 18 -17.84 -9.03 -5.61
CA PHE A 18 -16.63 -8.21 -5.67
C PHE A 18 -16.98 -6.76 -6.02
N ALA A 19 -16.89 -5.87 -5.04
CA ALA A 19 -17.15 -4.44 -5.19
C ALA A 19 -15.87 -3.60 -5.39
N GLY A 20 -14.70 -4.23 -5.53
CA GLY A 20 -13.43 -3.53 -5.70
C GLY A 20 -13.35 -2.83 -7.06
N THR A 21 -12.74 -1.65 -7.08
CA THR A 21 -12.50 -0.91 -8.33
C THR A 21 -11.02 -0.62 -8.53
N PRO A 22 -10.54 -0.48 -9.78
CA PRO A 22 -9.16 -0.06 -10.04
C PRO A 22 -8.80 1.25 -9.34
N GLU A 23 -9.72 2.22 -9.29
CA GLU A 23 -9.52 3.52 -8.65
C GLU A 23 -9.28 3.40 -7.15
N SER A 24 -9.87 2.38 -6.51
CA SER A 24 -9.66 2.11 -5.09
C SER A 24 -8.21 1.74 -4.80
N VAL A 25 -7.59 0.94 -5.67
CA VAL A 25 -6.16 0.57 -5.55
C VAL A 25 -5.25 1.75 -5.87
N VAL A 26 -5.56 2.49 -6.94
CA VAL A 26 -4.79 3.70 -7.30
C VAL A 26 -4.81 4.70 -6.15
N ARG A 27 -5.98 4.99 -5.57
CA ARG A 27 -6.12 5.92 -4.45
C ARG A 27 -5.34 5.46 -3.22
N TYR A 28 -5.42 4.17 -2.88
CA TYR A 28 -4.64 3.61 -1.78
C TYR A 28 -3.14 3.82 -1.97
N LEU A 29 -2.60 3.48 -3.15
CA LEU A 29 -1.16 3.64 -3.43
C LEU A 29 -0.74 5.12 -3.46
N LEU A 30 -1.61 6.03 -3.90
CA LEU A 30 -1.35 7.47 -3.84
C LEU A 30 -1.26 7.97 -2.39
N PHE A 31 -2.12 7.51 -1.49
CA PHE A 31 -2.02 7.86 -0.07
C PHE A 31 -0.76 7.32 0.58
N VAL A 32 -0.42 6.05 0.33
CA VAL A 32 0.85 5.45 0.79
C VAL A 32 2.05 6.26 0.28
N ALA A 33 2.03 6.66 -0.99
CA ALA A 33 3.11 7.46 -1.57
C ALA A 33 3.16 8.89 -1.01
N GLU A 34 2.03 9.50 -0.64
CA GLU A 34 2.00 10.83 -0.01
C GLU A 34 2.64 10.78 1.37
N GLU A 35 2.15 9.89 2.25
CA GLU A 35 2.67 9.72 3.60
C GLU A 35 4.16 9.38 3.59
N ALA A 36 4.59 8.49 2.68
CA ALA A 36 6.00 8.19 2.49
C ALA A 36 6.82 9.44 2.14
N ARG A 37 6.33 10.32 1.26
CA ARG A 37 7.04 11.56 0.89
C ARG A 37 7.07 12.57 2.04
N GLU A 38 6.00 12.67 2.82
CA GLU A 38 5.96 13.51 4.03
C GLU A 38 7.00 13.06 5.06
N LEU A 39 7.08 11.74 5.33
CA LEU A 39 8.09 11.17 6.22
C LEU A 39 9.51 11.34 5.67
N MET A 40 9.72 11.11 4.37
CA MET A 40 11.00 11.36 3.71
C MET A 40 11.45 12.81 3.89
N ALA A 41 10.54 13.77 3.73
CA ALA A 41 10.83 15.19 3.91
C ALA A 41 11.21 15.52 5.36
N GLN A 42 10.51 14.95 6.34
CA GLN A 42 10.83 15.11 7.78
C GLN A 42 12.22 14.54 8.12
N LEU A 43 12.61 13.45 7.47
CA LEU A 43 13.92 12.81 7.64
C LEU A 43 15.02 13.45 6.78
N GLY A 44 14.69 14.38 5.88
CA GLY A 44 15.64 15.11 5.04
C GLY A 44 16.05 14.40 3.74
N PHE A 45 15.28 13.41 3.27
CA PHE A 45 15.51 12.71 2.01
C PHE A 45 14.68 13.29 0.87
N ARG A 46 15.28 13.41 -0.32
CA ARG A 46 14.59 13.84 -1.55
C ARG A 46 14.20 12.67 -2.45
N THR A 47 14.92 11.55 -2.37
CA THR A 47 14.65 10.35 -3.16
C THR A 47 14.71 9.09 -2.30
N VAL A 48 13.97 8.05 -2.71
CA VAL A 48 13.97 6.75 -2.00
C VAL A 48 15.37 6.15 -1.96
N ASN A 49 16.16 6.32 -3.03
CA ASN A 49 17.53 5.81 -3.09
C ASN A 49 18.47 6.44 -2.04
N GLU A 50 18.21 7.67 -1.59
CA GLU A 50 18.97 8.28 -0.49
C GLU A 50 18.68 7.61 0.86
N MET A 51 17.47 7.07 1.03
CA MET A 51 16.97 6.45 2.26
C MET A 51 17.33 4.96 2.38
N ILE A 52 17.40 4.23 1.26
CA ILE A 52 17.72 2.79 1.25
C ILE A 52 19.07 2.54 1.92
N GLY A 53 19.08 1.71 2.97
CA GLY A 53 20.30 1.27 3.65
C GLY A 53 20.78 2.17 4.80
N GLN A 54 20.09 3.28 5.08
CA GLN A 54 20.39 4.20 6.20
C GLN A 54 19.93 3.63 7.56
N VAL A 55 20.46 2.47 7.95
CA VAL A 55 20.04 1.76 9.18
C VAL A 55 20.34 2.53 10.47
N ASP A 56 21.32 3.43 10.43
CA ASP A 56 21.67 4.36 11.52
C ASP A 56 20.58 5.40 11.81
N ARG A 57 19.62 5.56 10.88
CA ARG A 57 18.46 6.46 11.03
C ARG A 57 17.28 5.79 11.72
N LEU A 58 17.39 4.50 12.05
CA LEU A 58 16.38 3.74 12.78
C LEU A 58 16.82 3.60 14.23
N ASP A 59 15.86 3.73 15.14
CA ASP A 59 16.08 3.37 16.53
C ASP A 59 16.08 1.84 16.67
N ALA A 60 16.96 1.31 17.51
CA ALA A 60 17.23 -0.13 17.61
C ALA A 60 16.97 -0.70 19.02
N GLU A 61 16.28 0.06 19.87
CA GLU A 61 15.85 -0.37 21.20
C GLU A 61 14.77 -1.47 21.17
#